data_AF-A0A3D5Q9C3-F1
#
_entry.id   AF-A0A3D5Q9C3-F1
#
_cell.length_a   1.000
_cell.length_b   1.000
_cell.length_c   1.000
_cell.angle_alpha   90.00
_cell.angle_beta   90.00
_cell.angle_gamma   90.00
#
_symmetry.space_group_name_H-M   'P 1'
#
loop_
_entity.id
_entity.type
_entity.pdbx_description
1 polymer ?
#
loop_
_entity_poly.entity_id
_entity_poly.type
_entity_poly.pdbx_seq_one_letter_code
_entity_poly.pdbx_strand_id
1 'polypeptide(L)'
;MKNLGIDKDTGDIYIGSRDRGPERAQHVPVFPVRIWGKLPDAISGPEVDSFIVSEYVFQEVSFDPVSQIRRGYVWRRMDSQPQYWGHPPCQDGRLITFQYQGFQGVLGGALPGQVTLTFGSQANFTIGELVHFEPDAIGQELLTIKMRPQFGFLPHIKKGALSAEDQRRVELALDDVVQGFRSSPPASVIDRCRDALTVFLSIELQISGKDLGYLIKKYDAVTETRTVVASLAHTVARLHARGKPAETKFPPVSDRQAELAVGAVSEVLVSLRWATWSQVVI
;
A
#
# COMPACT_ATOMS: atom_id res chain seq x y z
N MET A 1 -14.19 -29.47 -9.37
CA MET A 1 -13.89 -28.13 -8.84
C MET A 1 -13.36 -27.26 -9.97
N LYS A 2 -13.60 -25.95 -9.92
CA LYS A 2 -13.01 -25.02 -10.89
C LYS A 2 -11.57 -24.71 -10.46
N ASN A 3 -10.72 -24.51 -11.46
CA ASN A 3 -9.34 -24.07 -11.40
C ASN A 3 -9.22 -22.79 -12.23
N LEU A 4 -8.18 -22.01 -11.93
CA LEU A 4 -7.77 -20.85 -12.71
C LEU A 4 -6.46 -21.19 -13.41
N GLY A 5 -6.41 -21.07 -14.74
CA GLY A 5 -5.22 -21.30 -15.56
C GLY A 5 -4.76 -19.99 -16.17
N ILE A 6 -3.46 -19.73 -16.16
CA ILE A 6 -2.84 -18.61 -16.86
C ILE A 6 -1.92 -19.16 -17.94
N ASP A 7 -2.16 -18.78 -19.19
CA ASP A 7 -1.28 -19.12 -20.31
C ASP A 7 0.02 -18.31 -20.21
N LYS A 8 1.15 -19.00 -20.27
CA LYS A 8 2.47 -18.36 -20.15
C LYS A 8 2.84 -17.54 -21.38
N ASP A 9 2.35 -17.94 -22.55
CA ASP A 9 2.77 -17.38 -23.82
C ASP A 9 1.88 -16.19 -24.20
N THR A 10 0.58 -16.28 -23.89
CA THR A 10 -0.39 -15.22 -24.23
C THR A 10 -0.81 -14.35 -23.04
N GLY A 11 -0.65 -14.84 -21.81
CA GLY A 11 -1.20 -14.20 -20.60
C GLY A 11 -2.70 -14.39 -20.44
N ASP A 12 -3.36 -15.18 -21.29
CA ASP A 12 -4.79 -15.42 -21.23
C ASP A 12 -5.17 -16.18 -19.95
N ILE A 13 -6.29 -15.78 -19.36
CA ILE A 13 -6.80 -16.36 -18.12
C ILE A 13 -7.97 -17.27 -18.44
N TYR A 14 -7.99 -18.46 -17.86
CA TYR A 14 -9.01 -19.47 -18.06
C TYR A 14 -9.57 -19.90 -16.71
N ILE A 15 -10.89 -20.03 -16.60
CA ILE A 15 -11.53 -20.63 -15.42
C ILE A 15 -12.35 -21.83 -15.87
N GLY A 16 -12.00 -23.00 -15.36
CA GLY A 16 -12.60 -24.27 -15.81
C GLY A 16 -12.09 -25.44 -15.00
N SER A 17 -12.23 -26.65 -15.52
CA SER A 17 -11.53 -27.81 -14.96
C SER A 17 -10.78 -28.53 -16.07
N ARG A 18 -9.88 -29.44 -15.68
CA ARG A 18 -9.19 -30.31 -16.64
C ARG A 18 -10.19 -31.14 -17.48
N ASP A 19 -11.31 -31.54 -16.87
CA ASP A 19 -12.31 -32.45 -17.46
C ASP A 19 -13.45 -31.71 -18.19
N ARG A 20 -13.71 -30.45 -17.82
CA ARG A 20 -14.68 -29.55 -18.47
C ARG A 20 -13.90 -28.31 -18.85
N GLY A 21 -13.36 -28.32 -20.08
CA GLY A 21 -12.45 -27.31 -20.59
C GLY A 21 -12.98 -25.87 -20.42
N PRO A 22 -12.10 -24.88 -20.38
CA PRO A 22 -12.51 -23.50 -20.26
C PRO A 22 -13.21 -23.09 -21.55
N GLU A 23 -14.45 -22.60 -21.44
CA GLU A 23 -15.25 -22.29 -22.63
C GLU A 23 -14.57 -21.21 -23.49
N ARG A 24 -13.92 -20.21 -22.86
CA ARG A 24 -13.12 -19.13 -23.46
C ARG A 24 -12.16 -18.52 -22.43
N ALA A 25 -11.16 -17.78 -22.93
CA ALA A 25 -10.38 -16.86 -22.09
C ALA A 25 -11.32 -15.84 -21.43
N GLN A 26 -11.03 -15.51 -20.18
CA GLN A 26 -11.79 -14.58 -19.37
C GLN A 26 -11.03 -13.27 -19.21
N HIS A 27 -11.73 -12.16 -19.41
CA HIS A 27 -11.22 -10.83 -19.09
C HIS A 27 -11.52 -10.49 -17.63
N VAL A 28 -10.85 -11.19 -16.71
CA VAL A 28 -10.94 -10.94 -15.27
C VAL A 28 -9.59 -10.47 -14.73
N PRO A 29 -9.52 -9.39 -13.94
CA PRO A 29 -8.27 -8.97 -13.35
C PRO A 29 -7.77 -10.01 -12.35
N VAL A 30 -6.55 -10.49 -12.54
CA VAL A 30 -5.88 -11.43 -11.63
C VAL A 30 -4.59 -10.81 -11.15
N PHE A 31 -4.43 -10.72 -9.84
CA PHE A 31 -3.27 -10.12 -9.19
C PHE A 31 -2.49 -11.17 -8.42
N PRO A 32 -1.15 -11.20 -8.49
CA PRO A 32 -0.37 -11.94 -7.52
C PRO A 32 -0.69 -11.42 -6.12
N VAL A 33 -0.85 -12.33 -5.16
CA VAL A 33 -1.14 -11.98 -3.77
C VAL A 33 -0.26 -12.80 -2.84
N ARG A 34 0.15 -12.18 -1.73
CA ARG A 34 0.80 -12.84 -0.60
C ARG A 34 -0.06 -12.59 0.63
N ILE A 35 -0.30 -13.65 1.39
CA ILE A 35 -1.18 -13.65 2.55
C ILE A 35 -0.29 -13.66 3.79
N TRP A 36 -0.58 -12.75 4.70
CA TRP A 36 0.15 -12.51 5.93
C TRP A 36 -0.75 -12.78 7.12
N GLY A 37 -0.17 -13.34 8.18
CA GLY A 37 -0.89 -13.67 9.41
C GLY A 37 -1.30 -12.42 10.20
N LYS A 38 -0.37 -11.50 10.47
CA LYS A 38 -0.65 -10.21 11.10
C LYS A 38 -0.05 -9.06 10.29
N LEU A 39 -0.62 -7.87 10.47
CA LEU A 39 -0.19 -6.64 9.79
C LEU A 39 1.30 -6.28 9.93
N PRO A 40 1.95 -6.39 11.11
CA PRO A 40 3.38 -6.08 11.25
C PRO A 40 4.28 -7.00 10.41
N ASP A 41 3.77 -8.17 10.02
CA ASP A 41 4.52 -9.14 9.23
C ASP A 41 4.49 -8.77 7.74
N ALA A 42 3.52 -7.94 7.30
CA ALA A 42 3.33 -7.55 5.91
C ALA A 42 4.35 -6.49 5.45
N ILE A 43 5.58 -6.94 5.21
CA ILE A 43 6.72 -6.06 4.88
C ILE A 43 7.11 -6.06 3.41
N SER A 44 6.50 -6.93 2.58
CA SER A 44 6.87 -7.11 1.18
C SER A 44 5.68 -7.47 0.29
N GLY A 45 5.80 -7.18 -1.00
CA GLY A 45 4.85 -7.68 -1.99
C GLY A 45 5.05 -9.17 -2.31
N PRO A 46 4.18 -9.75 -3.15
CA PRO A 46 4.39 -11.08 -3.71
C PRO A 46 5.68 -11.16 -4.53
N GLU A 47 6.35 -12.31 -4.49
CA GLU A 47 7.44 -12.62 -5.43
C GLU A 47 6.84 -12.89 -6.81
N VAL A 48 7.32 -12.14 -7.79
CA VAL A 48 6.94 -12.25 -9.20
C VAL A 48 8.24 -12.28 -9.98
N ASP A 49 8.80 -13.48 -10.16
CA ASP A 49 9.88 -13.67 -11.13
C ASP A 49 9.27 -13.91 -12.52
N SER A 50 10.06 -13.69 -13.56
CA SER A 50 9.66 -13.71 -14.99
C SER A 50 8.70 -14.84 -15.40
N PHE A 51 8.65 -15.97 -14.69
CA PHE A 51 7.66 -17.04 -14.91
C PHE A 51 7.12 -17.72 -13.64
N ILE A 52 7.51 -17.27 -12.44
CA ILE A 52 6.98 -17.79 -11.17
C ILE A 52 5.95 -16.79 -10.67
N VAL A 53 4.70 -17.08 -11.00
CA VAL A 53 3.55 -16.42 -10.36
C VAL A 53 3.54 -16.83 -8.88
N SER A 54 3.23 -15.86 -8.01
CA SER A 54 3.07 -16.02 -6.56
C SER A 54 2.34 -17.33 -6.19
N GLU A 55 2.64 -17.87 -4.99
CA GLU A 55 1.93 -19.04 -4.44
C GLU A 55 0.41 -18.86 -4.49
N TYR A 56 -0.07 -17.62 -4.31
CA TYR A 56 -1.47 -17.26 -4.40
C TYR A 56 -1.71 -16.20 -5.46
N VAL A 57 -2.86 -16.28 -6.11
CA VAL A 57 -3.41 -15.20 -6.94
C VAL A 57 -4.80 -14.82 -6.47
N PHE A 58 -5.14 -13.55 -6.65
CA PHE A 58 -6.43 -12.97 -6.35
C PHE A 58 -7.14 -12.62 -7.66
N GLN A 59 -8.26 -13.28 -7.93
CA GLN A 59 -9.17 -12.92 -9.01
C GLN A 59 -10.16 -11.87 -8.50
N GLU A 60 -10.09 -10.67 -9.05
CA GLU A 60 -11.00 -9.59 -8.71
C GLU A 60 -12.38 -9.76 -9.35
N VAL A 61 -13.41 -9.59 -8.54
CA VAL A 61 -14.81 -9.52 -8.97
C VAL A 61 -15.26 -8.06 -9.04
N SER A 62 -14.87 -7.25 -8.05
CA SER A 62 -15.17 -5.81 -8.06
C SER A 62 -14.21 -5.01 -7.18
N PHE A 63 -14.08 -3.72 -7.51
CA PHE A 63 -13.37 -2.73 -6.71
C PHE A 63 -14.20 -1.46 -6.60
N ASP A 64 -14.48 -1.03 -5.36
CA ASP A 64 -15.06 0.26 -5.06
C ASP A 64 -13.94 1.24 -4.67
N PRO A 65 -13.60 2.22 -5.52
CA PRO A 65 -12.52 3.16 -5.24
C PRO A 65 -12.87 4.16 -4.13
N VAL A 66 -14.15 4.42 -3.84
CA VAL A 66 -14.55 5.37 -2.80
C VAL A 66 -14.38 4.72 -1.43
N SER A 67 -14.90 3.51 -1.28
CA SER A 67 -14.76 2.77 -0.02
C SER A 67 -13.43 2.00 0.06
N GLN A 68 -12.61 1.95 -0.98
CA GLN A 68 -11.37 1.16 -1.03
C GLN A 68 -11.64 -0.32 -0.70
N ILE A 69 -12.80 -0.84 -1.13
CA ILE A 69 -13.17 -2.24 -0.92
C ILE A 69 -12.91 -3.01 -2.20
N ARG A 70 -12.14 -4.09 -2.08
CA ARG A 70 -11.87 -5.06 -3.14
C ARG A 70 -12.57 -6.37 -2.80
N ARG A 71 -13.30 -6.96 -3.75
CA ARG A 71 -13.96 -8.27 -3.59
C ARG A 71 -13.48 -9.25 -4.64
N GLY A 72 -13.30 -10.52 -4.25
CA GLY A 72 -12.80 -11.53 -5.16
C GLY A 72 -12.43 -12.85 -4.50
N TYR A 73 -11.81 -13.72 -5.29
CA TYR A 73 -11.47 -15.09 -4.92
C TYR A 73 -9.96 -15.29 -4.87
N VAL A 74 -9.50 -16.07 -3.89
CA VAL A 74 -8.10 -16.48 -3.79
C VAL A 74 -7.92 -17.88 -4.34
N TRP A 75 -6.88 -18.06 -5.13
CA TRP A 75 -6.51 -19.32 -5.73
C TRP A 75 -5.08 -19.68 -5.33
N ARG A 76 -4.85 -20.93 -4.96
CA ARG A 76 -3.51 -21.43 -4.63
C ARG A 76 -2.91 -22.16 -5.82
N ARG A 77 -1.65 -21.87 -6.10
CA ARG A 77 -0.88 -22.53 -7.14
C ARG A 77 -0.81 -24.03 -6.86
N MET A 78 -1.08 -24.86 -7.86
CA MET A 78 -0.89 -26.31 -7.74
C MET A 78 0.62 -26.65 -7.69
N ASP A 79 0.99 -27.71 -6.97
CA ASP A 79 2.40 -28.11 -6.83
C ASP A 79 2.99 -28.61 -8.16
N SER A 80 2.20 -29.37 -8.92
CA SER A 80 2.59 -29.83 -10.25
C SER A 80 2.30 -28.74 -11.28
N GLN A 81 3.34 -28.25 -11.97
CA GLN A 81 3.24 -27.21 -13.00
C GLN A 81 4.19 -27.49 -14.17
N PRO A 82 3.83 -27.05 -15.40
CA PRO A 82 2.51 -26.58 -15.82
C PRO A 82 1.49 -27.74 -15.87
N GLN A 83 0.20 -27.43 -15.90
CA GLN A 83 -0.85 -28.42 -16.16
C GLN A 83 -1.32 -28.34 -17.60
N TYR A 84 -1.64 -29.50 -18.17
CA TYR A 84 -2.28 -29.59 -19.48
C TYR A 84 -3.79 -29.62 -19.31
N TRP A 85 -4.46 -28.66 -19.94
CA TRP A 85 -5.91 -28.60 -20.02
C TRP A 85 -6.31 -29.02 -21.44
N GLY A 86 -7.07 -30.10 -21.59
CA GLY A 86 -7.35 -30.68 -22.92
C GLY A 86 -8.70 -30.24 -23.48
N HIS A 87 -8.75 -29.16 -24.29
CA HIS A 87 -9.81 -28.87 -25.28
C HIS A 87 -9.53 -27.53 -26.03
N PRO A 88 -9.95 -27.33 -27.30
CA PRO A 88 -9.84 -26.03 -28.00
C PRO A 88 -10.49 -24.85 -27.27
N PRO A 89 -9.96 -23.61 -27.43
CA PRO A 89 -8.96 -23.22 -28.45
C PRO A 89 -7.51 -23.59 -28.09
N CYS A 90 -7.23 -23.91 -26.82
CA CYS A 90 -5.88 -24.24 -26.36
C CYS A 90 -5.69 -25.77 -26.32
N GLN A 91 -5.58 -26.39 -27.50
CA GLN A 91 -5.04 -27.75 -27.57
C GLN A 91 -3.56 -27.68 -27.15
N ASP A 92 -3.21 -28.36 -26.07
CA ASP A 92 -1.85 -28.41 -25.47
C ASP A 92 -1.35 -27.14 -24.76
N GLY A 93 -2.25 -26.26 -24.34
CA GLY A 93 -1.92 -25.09 -23.51
C GLY A 93 -1.26 -25.49 -22.19
N ARG A 94 0.00 -25.10 -22.00
CA ARG A 94 0.75 -25.29 -20.74
C ARG A 94 0.39 -24.18 -19.77
N LEU A 95 -0.68 -24.38 -19.01
CA LEU A 95 -1.20 -23.36 -18.11
C LEU A 95 -0.52 -23.44 -16.72
N ILE A 96 -0.14 -22.29 -16.17
CA ILE A 96 0.11 -22.17 -14.74
C ILE A 96 -1.25 -22.28 -14.05
N THR A 97 -1.47 -23.36 -13.32
CA THR A 97 -2.79 -23.68 -12.77
C THR A 97 -2.87 -23.44 -11.27
N PHE A 98 -3.94 -22.78 -10.87
CA PHE A 98 -4.32 -22.51 -9.50
C PHE A 98 -5.61 -23.23 -9.19
N GLN A 99 -5.68 -23.84 -8.02
CA GLN A 99 -6.86 -24.50 -7.51
C GLN A 99 -7.50 -23.66 -6.42
N TYR A 100 -8.81 -23.77 -6.29
CA TYR A 100 -9.50 -23.23 -5.13
C TYR A 100 -9.00 -23.93 -3.87
N GLN A 101 -8.67 -23.15 -2.85
CA GLN A 101 -8.41 -23.63 -1.50
C GLN A 101 -9.31 -22.84 -0.57
N GLY A 102 -10.05 -23.54 0.31
CA GLY A 102 -10.83 -22.89 1.35
C GLY A 102 -9.93 -21.97 2.18
N PHE A 103 -10.25 -20.69 2.19
CA PHE A 103 -9.53 -19.65 2.89
C PHE A 103 -9.59 -19.85 4.39
N GLN A 104 -10.66 -20.47 4.93
CA GLN A 104 -10.71 -20.87 6.34
C GLN A 104 -9.51 -21.77 6.74
N GLY A 105 -9.05 -22.66 5.85
CA GLY A 105 -7.85 -23.47 6.08
C GLY A 105 -6.55 -22.66 6.00
N VAL A 106 -6.54 -21.59 5.21
CA VAL A 106 -5.40 -20.65 5.08
C VAL A 106 -5.27 -19.77 6.32
N LEU A 107 -6.40 -19.41 6.97
CA LEU A 107 -6.39 -18.59 8.18
C LEU A 107 -5.67 -19.25 9.37
N GLY A 108 -5.58 -20.59 9.42
CA GLY A 108 -4.93 -21.29 10.52
C GLY A 108 -5.51 -20.95 11.91
N GLY A 109 -6.78 -20.51 11.97
CA GLY A 109 -7.44 -20.04 13.19
C GLY A 109 -7.38 -18.53 13.44
N ALA A 110 -6.73 -17.74 12.58
CA ALA A 110 -6.74 -16.29 12.66
C ALA A 110 -8.15 -15.71 12.38
N LEU A 111 -8.49 -14.63 13.07
CA LEU A 111 -9.70 -13.87 12.78
C LEU A 111 -9.53 -13.05 11.50
N PRO A 112 -10.59 -12.78 10.72
CA PRO A 112 -10.50 -12.03 9.46
C PRO A 112 -9.67 -10.73 9.56
N GLY A 113 -10.00 -9.84 10.50
CA GLY A 113 -9.29 -8.57 10.70
C GLY A 113 -7.85 -8.68 11.23
N GLN A 114 -7.32 -9.89 11.38
CA GLN A 114 -5.89 -10.10 11.65
C GLN A 114 -5.12 -10.36 10.36
N VAL A 115 -5.79 -10.86 9.32
CA VAL A 115 -5.15 -11.27 8.07
C VAL A 115 -4.95 -10.10 7.14
N THR A 116 -3.69 -9.94 6.73
CA THR A 116 -3.26 -8.90 5.81
C THR A 116 -2.89 -9.53 4.48
N LEU A 117 -3.18 -8.85 3.38
CA LEU A 117 -2.83 -9.27 2.03
C LEU A 117 -2.02 -8.18 1.35
N THR A 118 -1.01 -8.60 0.60
CA THR A 118 -0.25 -7.70 -0.28
C THR A 118 -0.43 -8.12 -1.73
N PHE A 119 -0.77 -7.18 -2.61
CA PHE A 119 -1.06 -7.44 -4.02
C PHE A 119 -0.03 -6.78 -4.93
N GLY A 120 0.31 -7.41 -6.05
CA GLY A 120 1.24 -6.85 -7.04
C GLY A 120 2.58 -7.55 -7.03
N SER A 121 3.67 -6.81 -6.83
CA SER A 121 5.04 -7.32 -6.85
C SER A 121 5.86 -6.78 -5.68
N GLN A 122 7.04 -7.34 -5.45
CA GLN A 122 8.02 -6.83 -4.47
C GLN A 122 8.26 -5.31 -4.57
N ALA A 123 8.41 -4.79 -5.79
CA ALA A 123 8.71 -3.38 -6.03
C ALA A 123 7.48 -2.46 -5.99
N ASN A 124 6.29 -2.99 -6.29
CA ASN A 124 5.06 -2.23 -6.34
C ASN A 124 3.91 -3.07 -5.83
N PHE A 125 3.51 -2.82 -4.57
CA PHE A 125 2.41 -3.54 -3.94
C PHE A 125 1.44 -2.62 -3.18
N THR A 126 0.20 -3.08 -3.12
CA THR A 126 -0.86 -2.52 -2.26
C THR A 126 -1.04 -3.41 -1.04
N ILE A 127 -1.46 -2.84 0.08
CA ILE A 127 -1.77 -3.58 1.31
C ILE A 127 -3.28 -3.55 1.50
N GLY A 128 -3.88 -4.70 1.82
CA GLY A 128 -5.28 -4.80 2.21
C GLY A 128 -5.44 -5.65 3.46
N GLU A 129 -6.50 -5.39 4.22
CA GLU A 129 -6.92 -6.18 5.37
C GLU A 129 -8.16 -6.98 5.00
N LEU A 130 -8.21 -8.26 5.39
CA LEU A 130 -9.40 -9.06 5.22
C LEU A 130 -10.48 -8.59 6.20
N VAL A 131 -11.59 -8.11 5.68
CA VAL A 131 -12.74 -7.70 6.51
C VAL A 131 -13.61 -8.90 6.82
N HIS A 132 -13.93 -9.66 5.78
CA HIS A 132 -14.88 -10.76 5.84
C HIS A 132 -14.71 -11.68 4.63
N PHE A 133 -15.19 -12.92 4.73
CA PHE A 133 -15.36 -13.81 3.60
C PHE A 133 -16.65 -14.61 3.78
N GLU A 134 -17.34 -14.87 2.68
CA GLU A 134 -18.61 -15.61 2.66
C GLU A 134 -18.59 -16.65 1.54
N PRO A 135 -19.11 -17.87 1.76
CA PRO A 135 -19.22 -18.86 0.69
C PRO A 135 -20.31 -18.45 -0.31
N ASP A 136 -20.01 -18.60 -1.60
CA ASP A 136 -21.00 -18.47 -2.66
C ASP A 136 -21.86 -19.74 -2.81
N ALA A 137 -22.73 -19.76 -3.82
CA ALA A 137 -23.66 -20.87 -4.07
C ALA A 137 -22.97 -22.23 -4.34
N ILE A 138 -21.68 -22.24 -4.68
CA ILE A 138 -20.89 -23.45 -4.92
C ILE A 138 -19.85 -23.70 -3.83
N GLY A 139 -19.90 -22.92 -2.73
CA GLY A 139 -18.99 -23.05 -1.59
C GLY A 139 -17.61 -22.42 -1.79
N GLN A 140 -17.43 -21.60 -2.83
CA GLN A 140 -16.22 -20.80 -3.00
C GLN A 140 -16.32 -19.53 -2.16
N GLU A 141 -15.32 -19.29 -1.33
CA GLU A 141 -15.31 -18.13 -0.42
C GLU A 141 -14.97 -16.85 -1.18
N LEU A 142 -15.93 -15.93 -1.23
CA LEU A 142 -15.79 -14.58 -1.74
C LEU A 142 -15.23 -13.69 -0.62
N LEU A 143 -14.02 -13.18 -0.81
CA LEU A 143 -13.36 -12.31 0.15
C LEU A 143 -13.80 -10.86 -0.05
N THR A 144 -13.93 -10.14 1.06
CA THR A 144 -14.08 -8.68 1.11
C THR A 144 -12.87 -8.10 1.82
N ILE A 145 -12.09 -7.32 1.08
CA ILE A 145 -10.79 -6.82 1.49
C ILE A 145 -10.84 -5.30 1.51
N LYS A 146 -10.50 -4.72 2.65
CA LYS A 146 -10.31 -3.28 2.78
C LYS A 146 -8.90 -2.94 2.36
N MET A 147 -8.76 -2.35 1.19
CA MET A 147 -7.48 -1.80 0.77
C MET A 147 -7.12 -0.66 1.72
N ARG A 148 -5.90 -0.69 2.24
CA ARG A 148 -5.37 0.46 2.95
C ARG A 148 -5.12 1.55 1.91
N PRO A 149 -5.59 2.78 2.15
CA PRO A 149 -5.31 3.89 1.27
C PRO A 149 -3.80 3.93 1.00
N GLN A 150 -3.40 3.82 -0.27
CA GLN A 150 -2.03 4.17 -0.67
C GLN A 150 -1.83 5.69 -0.68
N PHE A 151 -2.71 6.45 -0.01
CA PHE A 151 -2.64 7.90 0.05
C PHE A 151 -1.47 8.33 0.92
N GLY A 152 -0.40 8.61 0.20
CA GLY A 152 0.87 9.18 0.63
C GLY A 152 1.69 9.44 -0.62
N PHE A 153 1.09 10.02 -1.66
CA PHE A 153 1.89 10.57 -2.75
C PHE A 153 2.76 11.65 -2.13
N LEU A 154 4.06 11.41 -2.10
CA LEU A 154 5.02 12.47 -1.91
C LEU A 154 5.17 13.16 -3.28
N PRO A 155 5.13 14.49 -3.32
CA PRO A 155 5.29 15.23 -4.56
C PRO A 155 6.71 15.02 -5.12
N HIS A 156 6.87 15.18 -6.42
CA HIS A 156 8.19 15.08 -7.04
C HIS A 156 9.02 16.32 -6.72
N ILE A 157 10.20 16.12 -6.12
CA ILE A 157 11.15 17.20 -5.86
C ILE A 157 11.66 17.74 -7.20
N LYS A 158 11.58 19.07 -7.38
CA LYS A 158 12.04 19.75 -8.58
C LYS A 158 13.58 19.72 -8.63
N LYS A 159 14.13 19.41 -9.82
CA LYS A 159 15.57 19.49 -10.05
C LYS A 159 16.08 20.91 -9.77
N GLY A 160 17.14 21.03 -8.97
CA GLY A 160 17.78 22.31 -8.65
C GLY A 160 17.02 23.20 -7.65
N ALA A 161 15.93 22.72 -7.03
CA ALA A 161 15.25 23.48 -5.98
C ALA A 161 16.03 23.50 -4.64
N LEU A 162 16.94 22.54 -4.46
CA LEU A 162 17.75 22.36 -3.27
C LEU A 162 19.22 22.16 -3.65
N SER A 163 20.13 22.43 -2.71
CA SER A 163 21.53 22.00 -2.84
C SER A 163 21.61 20.47 -2.87
N ALA A 164 22.69 19.89 -3.40
CA ALA A 164 22.85 18.43 -3.44
C ALA A 164 22.84 17.80 -2.03
N GLU A 165 23.38 18.52 -1.04
CA GLU A 165 23.37 18.09 0.36
C GLU A 165 21.96 18.13 0.96
N ASP A 166 21.23 19.23 0.76
CA ASP A 166 19.86 19.38 1.30
C ASP A 166 18.88 18.45 0.60
N GLN A 167 19.04 18.22 -0.70
CA GLN A 167 18.25 17.25 -1.45
C GLN A 167 18.38 15.85 -0.83
N ARG A 168 19.62 15.40 -0.56
CA ARG A 168 19.86 14.11 0.08
C ARG A 168 19.20 14.02 1.47
N ARG A 169 19.26 15.10 2.25
CA ARG A 169 18.63 15.14 3.59
C ARG A 169 17.11 15.05 3.51
N VAL A 170 16.50 15.73 2.55
CA VAL A 170 15.05 15.67 2.29
C VAL A 170 14.65 14.27 1.83
N GLU A 171 15.38 13.68 0.88
CA GLU A 171 15.11 12.32 0.37
C GLU A 171 15.19 11.28 1.49
N LEU A 172 16.22 11.32 2.34
CA LEU A 172 16.34 10.42 3.50
C LEU A 172 15.15 10.55 4.47
N ALA A 173 14.75 11.79 4.78
CA ALA A 173 13.62 12.02 5.68
C ALA A 173 12.28 11.54 5.07
N LEU A 174 12.14 11.64 3.74
CA LEU A 174 10.97 11.14 3.02
C LEU A 174 10.94 9.61 2.96
N ASP A 175 12.09 8.97 2.72
CA ASP A 175 12.21 7.51 2.75
C ASP A 175 11.81 6.95 4.11
N ASP A 176 12.24 7.60 5.21
CA ASP A 176 11.84 7.22 6.56
C ASP A 176 10.31 7.34 6.76
N VAL A 177 9.69 8.41 6.27
CA VAL A 177 8.22 8.56 6.33
C VAL A 177 7.52 7.46 5.52
N VAL A 178 7.99 7.14 4.32
CA VAL A 178 7.42 6.08 3.47
C VAL A 178 7.55 4.72 4.13
N GLN A 179 8.73 4.39 4.66
CA GLN A 179 8.95 3.13 5.37
C GLN A 179 8.05 3.03 6.60
N GLY A 180 7.99 4.10 7.40
CA GLY A 180 7.15 4.16 8.59
C GLY A 180 5.66 4.00 8.27
N PHE A 181 5.15 4.70 7.27
CA PHE A 181 3.74 4.64 6.87
C PHE A 181 3.29 3.23 6.49
N ARG A 182 4.18 2.42 5.89
CA ARG A 182 3.86 1.05 5.47
C ARG A 182 3.73 0.07 6.64
N SER A 183 4.62 0.17 7.62
CA SER A 183 4.86 -0.90 8.60
C SER A 183 4.68 -0.51 10.07
N SER A 184 4.48 0.78 10.37
CA SER A 184 4.48 1.28 11.75
C SER A 184 3.08 1.68 12.24
N PRO A 185 2.84 1.66 13.57
CA PRO A 185 1.59 2.15 14.15
C PRO A 185 1.43 3.68 13.97
N PRO A 186 0.21 4.24 14.05
CA PRO A 186 -0.08 5.65 13.76
C PRO A 186 0.82 6.66 14.47
N ALA A 187 1.05 6.47 15.78
CA ALA A 187 1.90 7.37 16.57
C ALA A 187 3.34 7.43 16.03
N SER A 188 3.85 6.30 15.55
CA SER A 188 5.20 6.16 15.02
C SER A 188 5.31 6.77 13.60
N VAL A 189 4.24 6.71 12.80
CA VAL A 189 4.18 7.44 11.52
C VAL A 189 4.20 8.95 11.75
N ILE A 190 3.39 9.44 12.70
CA ILE A 190 3.30 10.87 13.03
C ILE A 190 4.64 11.41 13.54
N ASP A 191 5.39 10.62 14.33
CA ASP A 191 6.73 10.99 14.79
C ASP A 191 7.72 11.16 13.63
N ARG A 192 7.72 10.24 12.67
CA ARG A 192 8.56 10.38 11.46
C ARG A 192 8.15 11.58 10.60
N CYS A 193 6.85 11.86 10.50
CA CYS A 193 6.37 13.07 9.81
C CYS A 193 6.87 14.35 10.52
N ARG A 194 6.90 14.37 11.86
CA ARG A 194 7.48 15.46 12.64
C ARG A 194 8.96 15.65 12.32
N ASP A 195 9.71 14.56 12.21
CA ASP A 195 11.14 14.59 11.87
C ASP A 195 11.40 15.13 10.47
N ALA A 196 10.62 14.69 9.49
CA ALA A 196 10.69 15.24 8.13
C ALA A 196 10.43 16.75 8.11
N LEU A 197 9.38 17.23 8.79
CA LEU A 197 9.12 18.67 8.88
C LEU A 197 10.21 19.44 9.64
N THR A 198 10.88 18.80 10.61
CA THR A 198 12.03 19.39 11.31
C THR A 198 13.17 19.61 10.32
N VAL A 199 13.46 18.63 9.46
CA VAL A 199 14.46 18.77 8.40
C VAL A 199 14.10 19.90 7.44
N PHE A 200 12.85 19.96 6.98
CA PHE A 200 12.42 20.97 6.00
C PHE A 200 12.55 22.38 6.55
N LEU A 201 12.00 22.64 7.74
CA LEU A 201 12.09 23.98 8.34
C LEU A 201 13.53 24.34 8.76
N SER A 202 14.36 23.34 9.10
CA SER A 202 15.79 23.58 9.38
C SER A 202 16.53 24.08 8.14
N ILE A 203 16.23 23.52 6.97
CA ILE A 203 16.83 23.92 5.69
C ILE A 203 16.33 25.32 5.31
N GLU A 204 15.02 25.54 5.31
CA GLU A 204 14.40 26.80 4.90
C GLU A 204 14.83 27.99 5.77
N LEU A 205 14.97 27.78 7.09
CA LEU A 205 15.41 28.82 8.02
C LEU A 205 16.93 28.89 8.19
N GLN A 206 17.68 27.94 7.63
CA GLN A 206 19.12 27.76 7.86
C GLN A 206 19.47 27.63 9.35
N ILE A 207 18.66 26.86 10.09
CA ILE A 207 18.83 26.62 11.53
C ILE A 207 18.97 25.12 11.78
N SER A 208 20.06 24.69 12.44
CA SER A 208 20.31 23.29 12.78
C SER A 208 20.14 22.98 14.27
N GLY A 209 19.85 21.72 14.59
CA GLY A 209 19.88 21.19 15.97
C GLY A 209 18.74 21.70 16.86
N LYS A 210 17.62 22.09 16.27
CA LYS A 210 16.42 22.56 16.97
C LYS A 210 15.24 21.65 16.68
N ASP A 211 14.32 21.57 17.64
CA ASP A 211 13.08 20.81 17.47
C ASP A 211 12.07 21.55 16.58
N LEU A 212 11.07 20.80 16.10
CA LEU A 212 10.01 21.33 15.25
C LEU A 212 9.28 22.53 15.89
N GLY A 213 9.00 22.50 17.19
CA GLY A 213 8.27 23.56 17.89
C GLY A 213 9.04 24.88 17.91
N TYR A 214 10.37 24.83 18.06
CA TYR A 214 11.24 26.00 17.92
C TYR A 214 11.23 26.54 16.48
N LEU A 215 11.38 25.65 15.50
CA LEU A 215 11.44 26.04 14.08
C LEU A 215 10.14 26.67 13.61
N ILE A 216 8.98 26.12 14.01
CA ILE A 216 7.67 26.69 13.72
C ILE A 216 7.57 28.13 14.24
N LYS A 217 7.96 28.38 15.49
CA LYS A 217 7.91 29.75 16.07
C LYS A 217 8.80 30.73 15.31
N LYS A 218 9.95 30.28 14.84
CA LYS A 218 10.85 31.10 14.02
C LYS A 218 10.27 31.36 12.64
N TYR A 219 9.69 30.34 12.01
CA TYR A 219 9.01 30.47 10.73
C TYR A 219 7.83 31.45 10.81
N ASP A 220 7.00 31.34 11.85
CA ASP A 220 5.89 32.27 12.12
C ASP A 220 6.36 33.72 12.34
N ALA A 221 7.57 33.93 12.88
CA ALA A 221 8.10 35.26 13.13
C ALA A 221 8.71 35.92 11.87
N VAL A 222 9.27 35.12 10.96
CA VAL A 222 9.88 35.61 9.70
C VAL A 222 8.80 35.85 8.65
N THR A 223 7.72 35.07 8.68
CA THR A 223 6.64 35.13 7.70
C THR A 223 5.46 35.87 8.30
N GLU A 224 5.27 37.14 7.93
CA GLU A 224 4.16 37.99 8.44
C GLU A 224 2.75 37.45 8.10
N THR A 225 2.65 36.34 7.36
CA THR A 225 1.40 35.65 7.01
C THR A 225 1.37 34.25 7.61
N ARG A 226 0.22 33.87 8.19
CA ARG A 226 -0.07 32.49 8.60
C ARG A 226 -0.08 31.59 7.37
N THR A 227 1.08 31.06 7.02
CA THR A 227 1.23 30.22 5.83
C THR A 227 0.62 28.85 6.03
N VAL A 228 0.34 28.18 4.90
CA VAL A 228 0.00 26.75 4.87
C VAL A 228 1.10 25.93 5.55
N VAL A 229 2.37 26.26 5.31
CA VAL A 229 3.54 25.59 5.92
C VAL A 229 3.45 25.58 7.45
N ALA A 230 3.30 26.75 8.07
CA ALA A 230 3.23 26.85 9.52
C ALA A 230 2.02 26.11 10.10
N SER A 231 0.86 26.24 9.45
CA SER A 231 -0.39 25.61 9.90
C SER A 231 -0.31 24.08 9.88
N LEU A 232 0.29 23.52 8.83
CA LEU A 232 0.51 22.08 8.71
C LEU A 232 1.55 21.58 9.71
N ALA A 233 2.64 22.33 9.91
CA ALA A 233 3.64 21.98 10.91
C ALA A 233 3.09 22.01 12.35
N HIS A 234 2.29 23.02 12.71
CA HIS A 234 1.55 23.05 13.97
C HIS A 234 0.62 21.84 14.11
N THR A 235 -0.05 21.44 13.04
CA THR A 235 -0.97 20.28 13.04
C THR A 235 -0.22 19.00 13.39
N VAL A 236 0.89 18.71 12.71
CA VAL A 236 1.70 17.51 12.98
C VAL A 236 2.32 17.56 14.37
N ALA A 237 2.82 18.71 14.83
CA ALA A 237 3.37 18.87 16.18
C ALA A 237 2.32 18.55 17.27
N ARG A 238 1.07 18.98 17.09
CA ARG A 238 -0.04 18.67 18.01
C ARG A 238 -0.43 17.20 17.98
N LEU A 239 -0.48 16.58 16.80
CA LEU A 239 -0.75 15.15 16.67
C LEU A 239 0.35 14.32 17.35
N HIS A 240 1.63 14.69 17.18
CA HIS A 240 2.75 14.05 17.85
C HIS A 240 2.64 14.15 19.37
N ALA A 241 2.31 15.34 19.90
CA ALA A 241 2.12 15.53 21.33
C ALA A 241 1.00 14.62 21.89
N ARG A 242 -0.14 14.51 21.18
CA ARG A 242 -1.24 13.61 21.53
C ARG A 242 -0.88 12.13 21.51
N GLY A 243 0.09 11.72 20.70
CA GLY A 243 0.59 10.34 20.67
C GLY A 243 1.40 9.94 21.90
N LYS A 244 1.78 10.90 22.77
CA LYS A 244 2.56 10.62 23.98
C LYS A 244 1.68 10.02 25.07
N PRO A 245 2.18 9.00 25.82
CA PRO A 245 1.42 8.35 26.90
C PRO A 245 0.90 9.29 27.98
N ALA A 246 1.51 10.47 28.14
CA ALA A 246 1.13 11.48 29.14
C ALA A 246 -0.16 12.24 28.79
N GLU A 247 -0.63 12.21 27.54
CA GLU A 247 -1.80 12.95 27.06
C GLU A 247 -3.06 12.05 27.01
N THR A 248 -3.42 11.44 28.15
CA THR A 248 -4.52 10.45 28.27
C THR A 248 -5.93 11.02 28.12
N LYS A 249 -6.07 12.35 27.97
CA LYS A 249 -7.37 13.04 27.89
C LYS A 249 -8.05 12.92 26.53
N PHE A 250 -7.36 12.38 25.53
CA PHE A 250 -7.87 12.22 24.17
C PHE A 250 -7.82 10.76 23.72
N PRO A 251 -8.68 10.35 22.78
CA PRO A 251 -8.55 9.06 22.14
C PRO A 251 -7.15 8.89 21.51
N PRO A 252 -6.64 7.64 21.47
CA PRO A 252 -5.40 7.32 20.76
C PRO A 252 -5.41 7.84 19.33
N VAL A 253 -4.23 8.17 18.81
CA VAL A 253 -4.09 8.62 17.44
C VAL A 253 -4.49 7.50 16.46
N SER A 254 -5.34 7.83 15.49
CA SER A 254 -5.85 6.88 14.50
C SER A 254 -5.05 6.88 13.20
N ASP A 255 -5.23 5.85 12.38
CA ASP A 255 -4.62 5.77 11.04
C ASP A 255 -4.95 7.00 10.18
N ARG A 256 -6.18 7.53 10.27
CA ARG A 256 -6.57 8.76 9.54
C ARG A 256 -5.76 9.98 9.95
N GLN A 257 -5.33 10.05 11.21
CA GLN A 257 -4.48 11.14 11.68
C GLN A 257 -3.03 10.96 11.22
N ALA A 258 -2.57 9.72 11.07
CA ALA A 258 -1.29 9.42 10.45
C ALA A 258 -1.29 9.78 8.95
N GLU A 259 -2.35 9.43 8.22
CA GLU A 259 -2.57 9.83 6.82
C GLU A 259 -2.56 11.36 6.67
N LEU A 260 -3.26 12.09 7.54
CA LEU A 260 -3.24 13.55 7.57
C LEU A 260 -1.82 14.10 7.77
N ALA A 261 -1.02 13.48 8.64
CA ALA A 261 0.36 13.90 8.88
C ALA A 261 1.26 13.67 7.65
N VAL A 262 1.09 12.57 6.93
CA VAL A 262 1.79 12.32 5.65
C VAL A 262 1.37 13.34 4.60
N GLY A 263 0.07 13.62 4.48
CA GLY A 263 -0.42 14.68 3.57
C GLY A 263 0.15 16.06 3.91
N ALA A 264 0.32 16.37 5.20
CA ALA A 264 0.95 17.61 5.64
C ALA A 264 2.42 17.71 5.20
N VAL A 265 3.20 16.62 5.29
CA VAL A 265 4.59 16.56 4.79
C VAL A 265 4.65 16.88 3.31
N SER A 266 3.78 16.24 2.51
CA SER A 266 3.69 16.48 1.08
C SER A 266 3.35 17.93 0.74
N GLU A 267 2.33 18.49 1.38
CA GLU A 267 1.86 19.84 1.07
C GLU A 267 2.85 20.92 1.51
N VAL A 268 3.62 20.68 2.57
CA VAL A 268 4.73 21.56 2.97
C VAL A 268 5.80 21.64 1.88
N LEU A 269 6.21 20.52 1.29
CA LEU A 269 7.19 20.53 0.18
C LEU A 269 6.71 21.34 -1.03
N VAL A 270 5.42 21.25 -1.36
CA VAL A 270 4.83 22.02 -2.46
C VAL A 270 4.72 23.50 -2.10
N SER A 271 4.31 23.81 -0.87
CA SER A 271 4.19 25.18 -0.37
C SER A 271 5.54 25.91 -0.27
N LEU A 272 6.62 25.19 0.04
CA LEU A 272 8.00 25.67 -0.03
C LEU A 272 8.52 25.77 -1.48
N ARG A 273 7.71 25.38 -2.46
CA ARG A 273 8.00 25.36 -3.89
C ARG A 273 9.09 24.36 -4.30
N TRP A 274 9.51 23.47 -3.40
CA TRP A 274 10.53 22.45 -3.66
C TRP A 274 10.01 21.28 -4.48
N ALA A 275 8.70 21.03 -4.46
CA ALA A 275 8.10 19.89 -5.13
C ALA A 275 6.85 20.26 -5.96
N THR A 276 6.39 19.32 -6.78
CA THR A 276 5.17 19.43 -7.60
C THR A 276 4.40 18.12 -7.63
N TRP A 277 3.08 18.21 -7.70
CA TRP A 277 2.19 17.06 -7.85
C TRP A 277 2.16 16.52 -9.28
N SER A 278 2.47 17.35 -10.28
CA SER A 278 2.55 16.97 -11.69
C SER A 278 4.01 16.84 -12.12
N GLN A 279 4.34 15.79 -12.88
CA GLN A 279 5.55 15.82 -13.69
C GLN A 279 5.33 16.86 -14.79
N VAL A 280 6.06 17.97 -14.74
CA VAL A 280 6.16 18.85 -15.91
C VAL A 280 6.91 18.04 -16.95
N VAL A 281 6.16 17.49 -17.91
CA VAL A 281 6.70 16.98 -19.16
C VAL A 281 7.32 18.19 -19.85
N ILE A 282 8.65 18.26 -19.85
CA ILE A 282 9.42 19.12 -20.74
C ILE A 282 9.75 18.29 -21.97
#